data_AF-A0A656Z8C9-F1
#
_entry.id   AF-A0A656Z8C9-F1
#
_cell.length_a   1.000
_cell.length_b   1.000
_cell.length_c   1.000
_cell.angle_alpha   90.00
_cell.angle_beta   90.00
_cell.angle_gamma   90.00
#
_symmetry.space_group_name_H-M   'P 1'
#
loop_
_entity.id
_entity.type
_entity.pdbx_description
1 polymer ?
#
loop_
_entity_poly.entity_id
_entity_poly.type
_entity_poly.pdbx_seq_one_letter_code
_entity_poly.pdbx_strand_id
1 'polypeptide(L)'
;MLVGNSLGAGKLGGNIAVLSGAALGGSGSIGSGAGSAVNISSGGTLAAGNSIGTMNINGNLNLATGGNLGVEVAGDGTTDLVNVTGKATVAGGNLYVTAIDS
;
A
#
# COMPACT_ATOMS: atom_id res chain seq x y z
N MET A 1 -1.96 -6.16 9.16
CA MET A 1 -2.32 -4.94 9.90
C MET A 1 -3.11 -4.03 8.99
N LEU A 2 -4.18 -3.38 9.48
CA LEU A 2 -4.94 -2.39 8.73
C LEU A 2 -4.59 -0.98 9.20
N VAL A 3 -4.35 -0.08 8.26
CA VAL A 3 -4.14 1.36 8.49
C VAL A 3 -5.41 2.07 8.05
N GLY A 4 -6.32 2.27 9.00
CA GLY A 4 -7.63 2.84 8.74
C GLY A 4 -8.63 1.82 8.16
N ASN A 5 -9.85 2.30 7.92
CA ASN A 5 -10.94 1.60 7.25
C ASN A 5 -11.34 2.40 5.99
N SER A 6 -12.43 2.04 5.30
CA SER A 6 -12.92 2.72 4.10
C SER A 6 -13.17 4.25 4.24
N LEU A 7 -13.16 4.80 5.46
CA LEU A 7 -13.27 6.24 5.73
C LEU A 7 -11.90 6.96 5.81
N GLY A 8 -10.78 6.27 5.63
CA GLY A 8 -9.45 6.87 5.43
C GLY A 8 -8.77 7.51 6.66
N ALA A 9 -9.28 7.29 7.88
CA ALA A 9 -8.83 8.04 9.06
C ALA A 9 -7.64 7.44 9.84
N GLY A 10 -7.14 6.25 9.48
CA GLY A 10 -6.03 5.61 10.21
C GLY A 10 -4.67 6.22 9.89
N LYS A 11 -3.80 6.35 10.90
CA LYS A 11 -2.43 6.86 10.74
C LYS A 11 -1.42 5.96 11.45
N LEU A 12 -0.36 5.60 10.76
CA LEU A 12 0.83 4.98 11.35
C LEU A 12 2.06 5.85 11.06
N GLY A 13 2.76 6.29 12.10
CA GLY A 13 3.97 7.09 11.95
C GLY A 13 5.23 6.24 11.74
N GLY A 14 6.31 6.90 11.36
CA GLY A 14 7.66 6.34 11.32
C GLY A 14 7.95 5.43 10.12
N ASN A 15 8.99 4.60 10.28
CA ASN A 15 9.43 3.65 9.27
C ASN A 15 8.72 2.32 9.44
N ILE A 16 8.21 1.77 8.35
CA ILE A 16 7.53 0.47 8.34
C ILE A 16 8.31 -0.51 7.48
N ALA A 17 8.46 -1.74 7.97
CA ALA A 17 8.94 -2.88 7.20
C ALA A 17 7.86 -3.97 7.21
N VAL A 18 7.39 -4.33 6.01
CA VAL A 18 6.48 -5.45 5.81
C VAL A 18 7.34 -6.63 5.37
N LEU A 19 7.54 -7.56 6.29
CA LEU A 19 8.37 -8.74 6.10
C LEU A 19 7.60 -9.85 5.34
N SER A 20 8.31 -10.90 4.98
CA SER A 20 7.73 -12.05 4.28
C SER A 20 6.52 -12.63 5.04
N GLY A 21 5.42 -12.88 4.34
CA GLY A 21 4.17 -13.38 4.91
C GLY A 21 3.35 -12.33 5.68
N ALA A 22 3.90 -11.13 5.92
CA ALA A 22 3.16 -10.04 6.54
C ALA A 22 2.37 -9.22 5.50
N ALA A 23 1.26 -8.65 5.94
CA ALA A 23 0.43 -7.78 5.13
C ALA A 23 0.14 -6.46 5.84
N LEU A 24 0.21 -5.38 5.07
CA LEU A 24 -0.20 -4.03 5.44
C LEU A 24 -1.29 -3.59 4.48
N GLY A 25 -2.48 -3.21 4.99
CA GLY A 25 -3.57 -2.77 4.11
C GLY A 25 -4.46 -1.67 4.66
N GLY A 26 -5.54 -1.34 3.96
CA GLY A 26 -6.45 -0.25 4.27
C GLY A 26 -6.24 1.01 3.41
N SER A 27 -6.87 2.13 3.80
CA SER A 27 -6.85 3.40 3.05
C SER A 27 -6.43 4.61 3.90
N GLY A 28 -5.60 4.39 4.91
CA GLY A 28 -5.06 5.43 5.79
C GLY A 28 -3.73 6.03 5.32
N SER A 29 -3.06 6.75 6.23
CA SER A 29 -1.73 7.35 6.00
C SER A 29 -0.63 6.64 6.78
N ILE A 30 0.52 6.41 6.14
CA ILE A 30 1.71 5.82 6.76
C ILE A 30 2.90 6.77 6.59
N GLY A 31 3.77 6.84 7.59
CA GLY A 31 4.98 7.65 7.57
C GLY A 31 4.81 8.99 8.27
N SER A 32 5.94 9.63 8.53
CA SER A 32 6.06 10.90 9.27
C SER A 32 6.68 12.01 8.43
N GLY A 33 6.68 11.88 7.09
CA GLY A 33 7.20 12.88 6.17
C GLY A 33 8.60 12.53 5.64
N ALA A 34 9.37 13.57 5.27
CA ALA A 34 10.69 13.39 4.66
C ALA A 34 11.61 12.51 5.53
N GLY A 35 12.27 11.55 4.89
CA GLY A 35 13.11 10.55 5.57
C GLY A 35 12.37 9.32 6.11
N SER A 36 11.04 9.34 6.17
CA SER A 36 10.26 8.13 6.49
C SER A 36 10.24 7.18 5.29
N ALA A 37 10.18 5.87 5.56
CA ALA A 37 10.10 4.86 4.51
C ALA A 37 9.17 3.69 4.86
N VAL A 38 8.43 3.22 3.86
CA VAL A 38 7.71 1.96 3.89
C VAL A 38 8.43 0.98 2.97
N ASN A 39 8.91 -0.12 3.55
CA ASN A 39 9.64 -1.16 2.82
C ASN A 39 8.81 -2.43 2.77
N ILE A 40 8.47 -2.86 1.56
CA ILE A 40 7.80 -4.13 1.31
C ILE A 40 8.87 -5.12 0.86
N SER A 41 9.21 -6.05 1.74
CA SER A 41 10.22 -7.07 1.48
C SER A 41 9.68 -8.16 0.55
N SER A 42 10.57 -9.02 0.05
CA SER A 42 10.15 -10.20 -0.71
C SER A 42 9.15 -11.06 0.08
N GLY A 43 8.02 -11.38 -0.53
CA GLY A 43 6.90 -12.09 0.09
C GLY A 43 6.06 -11.26 1.08
N GLY A 44 6.38 -10.00 1.31
CA GLY A 44 5.53 -9.06 2.05
C GLY A 44 4.49 -8.42 1.13
N THR A 45 3.34 -8.03 1.69
CA THR A 45 2.21 -7.51 0.90
C THR A 45 1.77 -6.12 1.36
N LEU A 46 1.69 -5.19 0.41
CA LEU A 46 0.93 -3.95 0.53
C LEU A 46 -0.41 -4.13 -0.19
N ALA A 47 -1.50 -4.24 0.56
CA ALA A 47 -2.85 -4.36 0.03
C ALA A 47 -3.55 -3.01 0.19
N ALA A 48 -3.47 -2.15 -0.83
CA ALA A 48 -4.24 -0.93 -0.81
C ALA A 48 -5.74 -1.29 -0.80
N GLY A 49 -6.53 -0.52 -0.06
CA GLY A 49 -7.98 -0.72 -0.05
C GLY A 49 -8.50 -1.67 1.04
N ASN A 50 -9.82 -1.60 1.19
CA ASN A 50 -10.73 -2.56 1.82
C ASN A 50 -12.09 -2.26 1.14
N SER A 51 -12.15 -2.54 -0.17
CA SER A 51 -12.82 -1.76 -1.23
C SER A 51 -11.99 -0.57 -1.74
N ILE A 52 -12.47 0.09 -2.82
CA ILE A 52 -11.80 1.20 -3.50
C ILE A 52 -11.42 2.31 -2.52
N GLY A 53 -10.12 2.57 -2.40
CA GLY A 53 -9.59 3.56 -1.49
C GLY A 53 -8.20 4.04 -1.85
N THR A 54 -7.71 5.00 -1.07
CA THR A 54 -6.37 5.56 -1.25
C THR A 54 -5.51 5.31 -0.03
N MET A 55 -4.40 4.60 -0.18
CA MET A 55 -3.35 4.53 0.84
C MET A 55 -2.33 5.64 0.62
N ASN A 56 -2.07 6.47 1.63
CA ASN A 56 -1.12 7.56 1.55
C ASN A 56 0.20 7.17 2.23
N ILE A 57 1.32 7.28 1.52
CA ILE A 57 2.68 7.08 2.04
C ILE A 57 3.34 8.47 2.14
N ASN A 58 3.39 9.01 3.36
CA ASN A 58 4.08 10.26 3.69
C ASN A 58 5.57 9.99 3.91
N GLY A 59 6.28 9.81 2.79
CA GLY A 59 7.68 9.39 2.76
C GLY A 59 7.97 8.62 1.48
N ASN A 60 8.97 7.74 1.55
CA ASN A 60 9.33 6.87 0.43
C ASN A 60 8.60 5.51 0.52
N LEU A 61 8.35 4.90 -0.63
CA LEU A 61 7.93 3.51 -0.76
C LEU A 61 9.01 2.72 -1.47
N ASN A 62 9.43 1.60 -0.91
CA ASN A 62 10.32 0.64 -1.56
C ASN A 62 9.61 -0.72 -1.67
N LEU A 63 9.21 -1.08 -2.88
CA LEU A 63 8.71 -2.41 -3.22
C LEU A 63 9.88 -3.24 -3.76
N ALA A 64 10.43 -4.12 -2.91
CA ALA A 64 11.54 -4.98 -3.26
C ALA A 64 11.14 -6.03 -4.30
N THR A 65 12.13 -6.65 -4.94
CA THR A 65 11.91 -7.79 -5.83
C THR A 65 11.13 -8.91 -5.10
N GLY A 66 10.03 -9.37 -5.70
CA GLY A 66 9.13 -10.36 -5.09
C GLY A 66 8.26 -9.85 -3.94
N GLY A 67 8.27 -8.55 -3.63
CA GLY A 67 7.24 -7.93 -2.79
C GLY A 67 5.93 -7.79 -3.56
N ASN A 68 4.80 -7.74 -2.86
CA ASN A 68 3.47 -7.78 -3.46
C ASN A 68 2.72 -6.46 -3.28
N LEU A 69 2.08 -5.99 -4.35
CA LEU A 69 1.08 -4.92 -4.32
C LEU A 69 -0.28 -5.50 -4.72
N GLY A 70 -1.27 -5.40 -3.83
CA GLY A 70 -2.67 -5.75 -4.11
C GLY A 70 -3.50 -4.49 -4.33
N VAL A 71 -4.31 -4.51 -5.39
CA VAL A 71 -5.26 -3.43 -5.74
C VAL A 71 -6.60 -4.01 -6.21
N GLU A 72 -7.67 -3.30 -5.93
CA GLU A 72 -9.03 -3.56 -6.38
C GLU A 72 -9.39 -2.64 -7.57
N VAL A 73 -10.17 -3.17 -8.51
CA VAL A 73 -10.73 -2.45 -9.66
C VAL A 73 -12.23 -2.73 -9.79
N ALA A 74 -13.03 -1.70 -9.99
CA ALA A 74 -14.44 -1.82 -10.38
C ALA A 74 -14.59 -1.66 -11.90
N GLY A 75 -15.70 -2.15 -12.44
CA GLY A 75 -16.05 -2.14 -13.87
C GLY A 75 -16.36 -0.76 -14.44
N ASP A 76 -16.55 0.25 -13.58
CA ASP A 76 -16.54 1.66 -13.98
C ASP A 76 -15.12 2.25 -14.12
N GLY A 77 -14.09 1.44 -13.85
CA GLY A 77 -12.67 1.81 -13.93
C GLY A 77 -12.11 2.47 -12.67
N THR A 78 -12.91 2.62 -11.61
CA THR A 78 -12.39 3.08 -10.32
C THR A 78 -11.45 2.03 -9.71
N THR A 79 -10.34 2.49 -9.15
CA THR A 79 -9.26 1.63 -8.65
C THR A 79 -8.73 2.13 -7.33
N ASP A 80 -8.12 1.21 -6.57
CA ASP A 80 -7.27 1.62 -5.46
C ASP A 80 -6.10 2.49 -5.92
N LEU A 81 -5.71 3.42 -5.05
CA LEU A 81 -4.56 4.30 -5.25
C LEU A 81 -3.56 4.16 -4.11
N VAL A 82 -2.29 3.94 -4.43
CA VAL A 82 -1.18 4.17 -3.50
C VAL A 82 -0.53 5.51 -3.83
N ASN A 83 -0.79 6.51 -3.01
CA ASN A 83 -0.27 7.86 -3.17
C ASN A 83 1.02 8.03 -2.36
N VAL A 84 2.16 8.23 -3.01
CA VAL A 84 3.47 8.36 -2.36
C VAL A 84 3.97 9.79 -2.51
N THR A 85 4.23 10.48 -1.40
CA THR A 85 4.70 11.88 -1.44
C THR A 85 6.19 12.01 -1.76
N GLY A 86 6.97 10.96 -1.49
CA GLY A 86 8.39 10.86 -1.80
C GLY A 86 8.66 9.97 -3.01
N LYS A 87 9.80 9.28 -3.01
CA LYS A 87 10.16 8.34 -4.06
C LYS A 87 9.44 7.01 -3.87
N ALA A 88 8.76 6.54 -4.92
CA ALA A 88 8.32 5.15 -5.05
C ALA A 88 9.34 4.37 -5.89
N THR A 89 10.00 3.37 -5.29
CA THR A 89 10.92 2.46 -5.97
C THR A 89 10.25 1.10 -6.14
N VAL A 90 10.16 0.60 -7.37
CA VAL A 90 9.64 -0.73 -7.68
C VAL A 90 10.74 -1.54 -8.37
N ALA A 91 11.35 -2.47 -7.63
CA ALA A 91 12.54 -3.22 -8.07
C ALA A 91 12.23 -4.61 -8.67
N GLY A 92 10.98 -4.85 -9.09
CA GLY A 92 10.51 -6.15 -9.60
C GLY A 92 9.52 -6.85 -8.66
N GLY A 93 8.54 -6.10 -8.16
CA GLY A 93 7.43 -6.64 -7.35
C GLY A 93 6.33 -7.28 -8.19
N ASN A 94 5.45 -8.03 -7.53
CA ASN A 94 4.24 -8.60 -8.11
C ASN A 94 3.06 -7.64 -7.95
N LEU A 95 2.22 -7.55 -8.97
CA LEU A 95 0.94 -6.84 -8.92
C LEU A 95 -0.21 -7.85 -8.94
N TYR A 96 -1.09 -7.79 -7.95
CA TYR A 96 -2.31 -8.58 -7.86
C TYR A 96 -3.51 -7.65 -8.03
N VAL A 97 -4.35 -7.92 -9.04
CA VAL A 97 -5.53 -7.12 -9.35
C VAL A 97 -6.78 -7.96 -9.08
N THR A 98 -7.70 -7.40 -8.30
CA THR A 98 -9.00 -8.04 -7.99
C THR A 98 -10.13 -7.19 -8.58
N ALA A 99 -10.98 -7.80 -9.40
CA ALA A 99 -12.23 -7.15 -9.83
C ALA A 99 -13.30 -7.31 -8.73
N ILE A 100 -13.98 -6.23 -8.34
CA ILE A 100 -14.91 -6.24 -7.18
C ILE A 100 -16.40 -6.16 -7.54
N ASP A 101 -16.73 -5.95 -8.81
CA ASP A 101 -18.09 -5.99 -9.36
C ASP A 101 -18.24 -7.10 -10.40
N SER A 102 -18.02 -8.34 -9.96
CA SER A 102 -18.25 -9.53 -10.77
C SER A 102 -19.73 -9.92 -10.83
#